data_AF-A0A7K3GBK5-F1
#
_entry.id   AF-A0A7K3GBK5-F1
#
_cell.length_a   1.000
_cell.length_b   1.000
_cell.length_c   1.000
_cell.angle_alpha   90.00
_cell.angle_beta   90.00
_cell.angle_gamma   90.00
#
_symmetry.space_group_name_H-M   'P 1'
#
loop_
_entity.id
_entity.type
_entity.pdbx_description
1 polymer ?
#
loop_
_entity_poly.entity_id
_entity_poly.type
_entity_poly.pdbx_seq_one_letter_code
_entity_poly.pdbx_strand_id
1 'polypeptide(L)' 'MAFVDQMKAVGHAVESILTALNTAGLKIAARTLRAWCAPAVGVSAPAARTVSDALVEDAISQLAFTTNTAGRV' A
#
# COMPACT_ATOMS: atom_id res chain seq x y z
N MET A 1 2.43 0.33 -2.65
CA MET A 1 1.47 1.19 -3.38
C MET A 1 1.27 0.81 -4.85
N ALA A 2 1.97 -0.21 -5.38
CA ALA A 2 1.95 -0.56 -6.80
C ALA A 2 0.55 -0.67 -7.46
N PHE A 3 -0.42 -1.31 -6.79
CA PHE A 3 -1.77 -1.44 -7.33
C PHE A 3 -2.49 -0.09 -7.52
N VAL A 4 -2.51 0.76 -6.48
CA VAL A 4 -3.19 2.07 -6.53
C VAL A 4 -2.53 2.99 -7.54
N ASP A 5 -1.20 2.97 -7.59
CA ASP A 5 -0.44 3.77 -8.55
C ASP A 5 -0.66 3.29 -9.99
N GLN A 6 -0.71 1.98 -10.22
CA GLN A 6 -1.05 1.39 -11.53
C GLN A 6 -2.47 1.77 -11.96
N MET A 7 -3.46 1.67 -11.06
CA MET A 7 -4.84 2.04 -11.39
C MET A 7 -4.98 3.53 -11.71
N LYS A 8 -4.27 4.39 -10.97
CA LYS A 8 -4.21 5.83 -11.28
C LYS A 8 -3.52 6.11 -12.61
N ALA A 9 -2.44 5.39 -12.94
CA ALA A 9 -1.73 5.53 -14.22
C ALA A 9 -2.59 5.13 -15.43
N VAL A 10 -3.49 4.15 -15.25
CA VAL A 10 -4.49 3.74 -16.25
C VAL A 10 -5.67 4.73 -16.34
N GLY A 11 -5.81 5.65 -15.38
CA GLY A 11 -6.84 6.70 -15.38
C GLY A 11 -8.09 6.35 -14.56
N HIS A 12 -8.04 5.34 -13.69
CA HIS A 12 -9.17 5.03 -12.81
C HIS A 12 -9.37 6.10 -11.74
N ALA A 13 -10.64 6.46 -11.52
CA ALA A 13 -11.03 7.37 -10.45
C ALA A 13 -10.81 6.73 -9.06
N VAL A 14 -10.55 7.58 -8.06
CA VAL A 14 -10.30 7.16 -6.67
C VAL A 14 -11.48 6.36 -6.11
N GLU A 15 -12.70 6.74 -6.45
CA GLU A 15 -13.93 6.05 -6.04
C GLU A 15 -13.97 4.62 -6.58
N SER A 16 -13.59 4.41 -7.84
CA SER A 16 -13.53 3.09 -8.47
C SER A 16 -12.48 2.19 -7.79
N ILE A 17 -11.32 2.76 -7.45
CA ILE A 17 -10.26 2.06 -6.72
C ILE A 17 -10.73 1.66 -5.31
N LEU A 18 -11.41 2.57 -4.59
CA LEU A 18 -11.95 2.28 -3.26
C LEU A 18 -13.03 1.20 -3.29
N THR A 19 -13.88 1.18 -4.32
CA THR A 19 -14.83 0.09 -4.53
C THR A 19 -14.11 -1.25 -4.70
N ALA A 20 -13.09 -1.32 -5.54
CA ALA A 20 -12.32 -2.54 -5.75
C ALA A 20 -11.62 -3.03 -4.47
N LEU A 21 -11.03 -2.11 -3.69
CA LEU A 21 -10.42 -2.44 -2.39
C LEU A 21 -11.46 -2.96 -1.40
N ASN A 22 -12.64 -2.35 -1.34
CA ASN A 22 -13.72 -2.80 -0.46
C ASN A 22 -14.20 -4.22 -0.83
N THR A 23 -14.36 -4.51 -2.12
CA THR A 23 -14.72 -5.85 -2.61
C THR A 23 -13.68 -6.90 -2.24
N ALA A 24 -12.39 -6.54 -2.22
CA ALA A 24 -11.31 -7.41 -1.74
C ALA A 24 -11.24 -7.54 -0.20
N GLY A 25 -12.15 -6.91 0.54
CA GLY A 25 -12.19 -6.92 2.02
C GLY A 25 -11.39 -5.81 2.69
N LEU A 26 -10.72 -4.94 1.93
CA LEU A 26 -9.94 -3.81 2.43
C LEU A 26 -10.82 -2.55 2.55
N LYS A 27 -11.38 -2.33 3.74
CA LYS A 27 -12.21 -1.16 4.04
C LYS A 27 -11.33 0.04 4.43
N ILE A 28 -11.06 0.91 3.46
CA ILE A 28 -10.26 2.13 3.66
C ILE A 28 -11.12 3.36 3.37
N ALA A 29 -11.03 4.39 4.22
CA ALA A 29 -11.70 5.66 3.97
C ALA A 29 -10.94 6.48 2.90
N ALA A 30 -11.69 7.18 2.03
CA ALA A 30 -11.10 7.98 0.94
C ALA A 30 -10.04 8.99 1.42
N ARG A 31 -10.29 9.67 2.54
CA ARG A 31 -9.33 10.64 3.13
C ARG A 31 -8.00 9.99 3.52
N THR A 32 -8.05 8.75 3.99
CA THR A 32 -6.87 7.99 4.42
C THR A 32 -6.03 7.61 3.21
N LEU A 33 -6.67 7.10 2.16
CA LEU A 33 -5.98 6.79 0.91
C LEU A 33 -5.35 8.03 0.28
N ARG A 34 -6.06 9.18 0.29
CA ARG A 34 -5.52 10.45 -0.21
C ARG A 34 -4.33 10.94 0.62
N ALA A 35 -4.37 10.80 1.94
CA ALA A 35 -3.24 11.14 2.81
C ALA A 35 -2.01 10.27 2.51
N TRP A 36 -2.20 8.99 2.23
CA TRP A 36 -1.11 8.08 1.86
C TRP A 36 -0.54 8.34 0.46
N CYS A 37 -1.38 8.77 -0.49
CA CYS A 37 -0.97 9.10 -1.85
C CYS A 37 -0.50 10.56 -2.01
N ALA A 38 -0.58 11.38 -0.95
CA ALA A 38 -0.12 12.75 -1.02
C ALA A 38 1.41 12.76 -1.20
N PRO A 39 1.94 13.53 -2.17
CA PRO A 39 3.39 13.65 -2.31
C PRO A 39 3.98 14.15 -0.99
N ALA A 40 5.03 13.48 -0.52
CA ALA A 40 5.73 13.81 0.72
C ALA A 40 6.48 15.14 0.59
N VAL A 41 5.76 16.25 0.47
CA VAL A 41 6.29 17.61 0.43
C VAL A 41 5.77 18.32 1.68
N GLY A 42 6.62 18.44 2.72
CA GLY A 42 6.31 19.14 3.96
C GLY A 42 5.69 18.29 5.08
N VAL A 43 4.82 18.92 5.91
CA VAL A 43 4.28 18.45 7.22
C VAL A 43 3.57 17.08 7.18
N SER A 44 3.24 16.57 6.00
CA SER A 44 2.54 15.28 5.82
C SER A 44 3.48 14.10 5.50
N ALA A 45 4.79 14.32 5.39
CA ALA A 45 5.74 13.24 5.18
C ALA A 45 5.90 12.38 6.45
N PRO A 46 5.87 11.04 6.35
CA PRO A 46 6.22 10.18 7.47
C PRO A 46 7.63 10.47 7.98
N ALA A 47 7.85 10.34 9.28
CA ALA A 47 9.19 10.47 9.85
C ALA A 47 10.13 9.42 9.23
N ALA A 48 11.41 9.75 9.08
CA ALA A 48 12.40 8.85 8.45
C ALA A 48 12.44 7.44 9.09
N ARG A 49 12.24 7.38 10.41
CA ARG A 49 12.10 6.13 11.17
C ARG A 49 10.88 5.30 10.73
N THR A 50 9.72 5.92 10.54
CA THR A 50 8.51 5.25 10.07
C THR A 50 8.68 4.68 8.66
N VAL A 51 9.40 5.41 7.79
CA VAL A 51 9.75 4.90 6.45
C VAL A 51 10.68 3.70 6.56
N SER A 52 11.72 3.79 7.41
CA SER A 52 12.69 2.70 7.59
C SER A 52 12.05 1.44 8.18
N ASP A 53 11.19 1.57 9.19
CA ASP A 53 10.47 0.46 9.80
C ASP A 53 9.55 -0.24 8.80
N ALA A 54 8.83 0.53 7.97
CA ALA A 54 7.97 -0.03 6.92
C ALA A 54 8.76 -0.83 5.87
N LEU A 55 9.97 -0.38 5.51
CA LEU A 55 10.84 -1.11 4.59
C LEU A 55 11.38 -2.40 5.21
N VAL A 56 11.70 -2.38 6.51
CA VAL A 56 12.12 -3.58 7.25
C VAL A 56 10.97 -4.58 7.37
N GLU A 57 9.76 -4.13 7.71
CA GLU A 57 8.56 -4.96 7.80
C GLU A 57 8.19 -5.59 6.44
N ASP A 58 8.29 -4.83 5.35
CA ASP A 58 8.08 -5.34 3.99
C ASP A 58 9.11 -6.42 3.63
N ALA A 59 10.40 -6.19 3.92
CA ALA A 59 11.45 -7.18 3.70
C ALA A 59 11.22 -8.46 4.52
N ILE A 60 10.85 -8.33 5.81
CA ILE A 60 10.52 -9.48 6.67
C ILE A 60 9.30 -10.21 6.13
N SER A 61 8.24 -9.51 5.73
CA SER A 61 7.01 -10.10 5.19
C SER A 61 7.28 -10.85 3.89
N GLN A 62 8.08 -10.28 2.98
CA GLN A 62 8.51 -10.97 1.77
C GLN A 62 9.27 -12.26 2.09
N LEU A 63 10.23 -12.22 3.02
CA LEU A 63 10.99 -13.41 3.43
C LEU A 63 10.12 -14.46 4.12
N ALA A 64 9.18 -14.04 4.97
CA ALA A 64 8.30 -14.92 5.72
C ALA A 64 7.27 -15.63 4.83
N PHE A 65 6.80 -14.96 3.78
CA PHE A 65 5.78 -15.48 2.87
C PHE A 65 6.34 -15.96 1.52
N THR A 66 7.66 -15.92 1.30
CA THR A 66 8.30 -16.74 0.27
C THR A 66 8.35 -18.19 0.75
N THR A 67 7.28 -18.94 0.51
CA THR A 67 7.32 -20.39 0.61
C THR A 67 8.42 -20.87 -0.33
N ASN A 68 9.44 -21.55 0.20
CA ASN A 68 10.36 -22.28 -0.66
C ASN A 68 9.53 -23.23 -1.55
N THR A 69 10.07 -23.66 -2.68
CA THR A 69 9.40 -24.56 -3.62
C THR A 69 8.96 -25.90 -3.01
N ALA A 70 9.23 -26.16 -1.73
CA ALA A 70 8.87 -27.34 -0.97
C ALA A 70 7.59 -27.20 -0.12
N GLY A 71 6.84 -26.09 -0.23
CA GLY A 71 5.42 -26.04 0.13
C GLY A 71 5.09 -26.53 1.54
N ARG A 72 5.48 -25.77 2.58
CA ARG A 72 4.84 -25.90 3.90
C ARG A 72 4.61 -24.52 4.53
N VAL A 73 3.36 -24.29 4.89
CA VAL A 73 2.90 -23.44 5.99
C VAL A 73 2.47 -24.35 7.13
#